data_AF-A0A2P2GRX8-F1
#
_entry.id   AF-A0A2P2GRX8-F1
#
_cell.length_a   1.000
_cell.length_b   1.000
_cell.length_c   1.000
_cell.angle_alpha   90.00
_cell.angle_beta   90.00
_cell.angle_gamma   90.00
#
_symmetry.space_group_name_H-M   'P 1'
#
loop_
_entity.id
_entity.type
_entity.pdbx_description
1 polymer ?
#
loop_
_entity_poly.entity_id
_entity_poly.type
_entity_poly.pdbx_seq_one_letter_code
_entity_poly.pdbx_strand_id
1 'polypeptide(L)'
;MSLRRRLTIATGAALLAVTVTGCSGLGRTMVGTLSYETGRELVVTVTSPSVKGCHRLAPSGATRVENNTLVDIQLYRTRDCRGENPIYVATNTGDEIAPGTLPWRSYNVIH
;
A
#
# COMPACT_ATOMS: atom_id res chain seq x y z
N MET A 1 10.21 -35.71 38.01
CA MET A 1 9.94 -34.37 37.44
C MET A 1 8.93 -34.52 36.31
N SER A 2 7.68 -34.13 36.57
CA SER A 2 6.46 -34.58 35.88
C SER A 2 6.36 -34.14 34.42
N LEU A 3 6.02 -35.08 33.53
CA LEU A 3 5.65 -34.90 32.11
C LEU A 3 4.72 -33.71 31.86
N ARG A 4 3.84 -33.39 32.82
CA ARG A 4 2.93 -32.24 32.77
C ARG A 4 3.67 -30.92 32.57
N ARG A 5 4.79 -30.69 33.27
CA ARG A 5 5.56 -29.44 33.17
C ARG A 5 6.21 -29.28 31.79
N ARG A 6 6.62 -30.38 31.15
CA ARG A 6 7.21 -30.36 29.79
C ARG A 6 6.16 -30.04 28.73
N LEU A 7 4.96 -30.62 28.85
CA LEU A 7 3.84 -30.35 27.96
C LEU A 7 3.37 -28.90 28.02
N THR A 8 3.30 -28.30 29.22
CA THR A 8 2.90 -26.89 29.38
C THR A 8 3.92 -25.92 28.76
N ILE A 9 5.23 -26.21 28.88
CA ILE A 9 6.27 -25.37 28.27
C ILE A 9 6.23 -25.49 26.75
N ALA A 10 6.05 -26.69 26.20
CA ALA A 10 5.98 -26.91 24.77
C ALA A 10 4.76 -26.23 24.12
N THR A 11 3.59 -26.32 24.76
CA THR A 11 2.37 -25.64 24.28
C THR A 11 2.47 -24.12 24.40
N GLY A 12 3.04 -23.61 25.51
CA GLY A 12 3.31 -22.18 25.67
C GLY A 12 4.25 -21.64 24.60
N ALA A 13 5.35 -22.34 24.32
CA ALA A 13 6.30 -21.97 23.28
C ALA A 13 5.68 -22.01 21.87
N ALA A 14 4.83 -23.00 21.59
CA ALA A 14 4.11 -23.08 20.31
C ALA A 14 3.15 -21.91 20.10
N LEU A 15 2.40 -21.50 21.14
CA LEU A 15 1.50 -20.34 21.07
C LEU A 15 2.28 -19.02 20.84
N LEU A 16 3.42 -18.84 21.53
CA LEU A 16 4.31 -17.70 21.33
C LEU A 16 4.92 -17.64 19.91
N ALA A 17 5.24 -18.79 19.31
CA ALA A 17 5.76 -18.83 17.95
C ALA A 17 4.70 -18.40 16.91
N VAL A 18 3.44 -18.80 17.10
CA VAL A 18 2.35 -18.42 16.18
C VAL A 18 2.08 -16.92 16.22
N THR A 19 2.11 -16.28 17.39
CA THR A 19 1.87 -14.83 17.50
C THR A 19 2.95 -13.98 16.82
N VAL A 20 4.22 -14.41 16.86
CA VAL A 20 5.32 -13.69 16.21
C VAL A 20 5.25 -13.76 14.68
N THR A 21 4.82 -14.89 14.11
CA THR A 21 4.76 -15.04 12.64
C THR A 21 3.70 -14.17 11.95
N GLY A 22 2.69 -13.69 12.68
CA GLY A 22 1.64 -12.82 12.13
C GLY A 22 2.10 -11.42 11.71
N CYS A 23 3.19 -10.91 12.28
CA CYS A 23 3.70 -9.56 12.01
C CYS A 23 4.72 -9.50 10.86
N SER A 24 5.19 -10.63 10.35
CA SER A 24 6.21 -10.70 9.29
C SER A 24 5.76 -10.11 7.95
N GLY A 25 4.46 -9.84 7.78
CA GLY A 25 3.89 -9.17 6.60
C GLY A 25 3.99 -7.64 6.61
N LEU A 26 4.24 -7.01 7.78
CA LEU A 26 4.18 -5.56 7.95
C LEU A 26 5.22 -4.77 7.12
N GLY A 27 6.35 -5.40 6.76
CA GLY A 27 7.36 -4.79 5.87
C GLY A 27 7.14 -5.02 4.38
N ARG A 28 6.07 -5.71 3.99
CA ARG A 28 5.78 -6.06 2.58
C ARG A 28 4.59 -5.29 2.01
N THR A 29 3.87 -4.55 2.85
CA THR A 29 2.68 -3.80 2.47
C THR A 29 2.75 -2.35 2.93
N MET A 30 2.11 -1.47 2.17
CA MET A 30 1.91 -0.06 2.46
C MET A 30 0.81 0.04 3.52
N VAL A 31 1.14 -0.19 4.79
CA VAL A 31 0.17 -0.24 5.90
C VAL A 31 -0.72 1.00 5.87
N GLY A 32 -2.04 0.81 5.73
CA GLY A 32 -3.02 1.90 5.60
C GLY A 32 -3.87 1.74 4.34
N THR A 33 -4.41 2.84 3.82
CA THR A 33 -5.24 2.84 2.60
C THR A 33 -4.70 3.78 1.55
N LEU A 34 -4.79 3.36 0.28
CA LEU A 34 -4.60 4.21 -0.88
C LEU A 34 -5.94 4.33 -1.60
N SER A 35 -6.50 5.53 -1.63
CA SER A 35 -7.77 5.81 -2.27
C SER A 35 -7.57 6.68 -3.50
N TYR A 36 -8.39 6.49 -4.53
CA TYR A 36 -8.34 7.35 -5.71
C TYR A 36 -9.70 7.47 -6.38
N GLU A 37 -9.95 8.65 -6.95
CA GLU A 37 -11.12 8.91 -7.78
C GLU A 37 -10.78 8.67 -9.24
N THR A 38 -11.58 7.84 -9.90
CA THR A 38 -11.47 7.64 -11.35
C THR A 38 -12.04 8.82 -12.11
N GLY A 39 -11.71 8.95 -13.41
CA GLY A 39 -12.37 9.92 -14.29
C GLY A 39 -13.90 9.77 -14.46
N ARG A 40 -14.55 8.83 -13.77
CA ARG A 40 -16.02 8.68 -13.67
C ARG A 40 -16.54 8.94 -12.26
N GLU A 41 -15.78 9.64 -11.43
CA GLU A 41 -16.12 9.98 -10.03
C GLU A 41 -16.34 8.77 -9.11
N LEU A 42 -15.89 7.58 -9.54
CA LEU A 42 -15.89 6.40 -8.67
C LEU A 42 -14.63 6.42 -7.79
N VAL A 43 -14.83 6.31 -6.48
CA VAL A 43 -13.76 6.13 -5.50
C VAL A 43 -13.38 4.65 -5.44
N VAL A 44 -12.09 4.37 -5.58
CA VAL A 44 -11.50 3.04 -5.36
C VAL A 44 -10.56 3.14 -4.17
N THR A 45 -10.73 2.24 -3.21
CA THR A 45 -9.84 2.13 -2.04
C THR A 45 -9.11 0.80 -2.07
N VAL A 46 -7.80 0.85 -1.95
CA VAL A 46 -6.92 -0.33 -1.84
C VAL A 46 -6.31 -0.33 -0.44
N THR A 47 -6.60 -1.38 0.32
CA THR A 47 -6.09 -1.54 1.68
C THR A 47 -4.78 -2.30 1.68
N SER A 48 -3.77 -1.74 2.34
CA SER A 48 -2.45 -2.33 2.53
C SER A 48 -1.86 -2.94 1.23
N PRO A 49 -1.77 -2.17 0.12
CA PRO A 49 -1.18 -2.67 -1.12
C PRO A 49 0.28 -3.11 -0.91
N SER A 50 0.81 -3.94 -1.80
CA SER A 50 2.23 -4.33 -1.76
C SER A 50 3.14 -3.10 -1.86
N VAL A 51 4.25 -3.05 -1.11
CA VAL A 51 5.27 -1.99 -1.27
C VAL A 51 6.11 -2.14 -2.53
N LYS A 52 6.03 -3.31 -3.18
CA LYS A 52 6.84 -3.65 -4.35
C LYS A 52 6.04 -3.55 -5.64
N GLY A 53 6.71 -2.99 -6.65
CA GLY A 53 6.28 -3.02 -8.04
C GLY A 53 5.63 -1.73 -8.51
N CYS A 54 5.09 -1.79 -9.72
CA CYS A 54 4.30 -0.72 -10.31
C CYS A 54 2.82 -1.06 -10.22
N HIS A 55 2.06 -0.20 -9.56
CA HIS A 55 0.64 -0.37 -9.36
C HIS A 55 -0.13 0.44 -10.38
N ARG A 56 -0.94 -0.24 -11.20
CA ARG A 56 -1.79 0.42 -12.18
C ARG A 56 -3.07 0.92 -11.52
N LEU A 57 -3.43 2.15 -11.81
CA LEU A 57 -4.74 2.71 -11.49
C LEU A 57 -5.76 2.25 -12.55
N ALA A 58 -7.02 2.66 -12.36
CA ALA A 58 -8.10 2.36 -13.29
C ALA A 58 -7.71 2.72 -14.76
N PRO A 59 -8.26 2.03 -15.78
CA PRO A 59 -7.91 2.32 -17.18
C PRO A 59 -8.15 3.77 -17.61
N SER A 60 -9.16 4.44 -17.04
CA SER A 60 -9.45 5.87 -17.21
C SER A 60 -8.49 6.79 -16.47
N GLY A 61 -7.63 6.25 -15.61
CA GLY A 61 -6.76 6.99 -14.70
C GLY A 61 -7.49 7.53 -13.47
N ALA A 62 -6.73 8.13 -12.57
CA ALA A 62 -7.21 8.82 -11.40
C ALA A 62 -7.06 10.35 -11.53
N THR A 63 -8.08 11.07 -11.09
CA THR A 63 -8.08 12.54 -11.00
C THR A 63 -7.64 13.03 -9.63
N ARG A 64 -7.89 12.23 -8.59
CA ARG A 64 -7.48 12.49 -7.21
C ARG A 64 -6.93 11.23 -6.58
N VAL A 65 -5.84 11.32 -5.84
CA VAL A 65 -5.24 10.20 -5.09
C VAL A 65 -4.96 10.65 -3.67
N GLU A 66 -5.34 9.83 -2.70
CA GLU A 66 -5.05 10.01 -1.29
C GLU A 66 -4.18 8.84 -0.80
N ASN A 67 -3.03 9.18 -0.23
CA ASN A 67 -2.11 8.23 0.36
C ASN A 67 -2.24 8.26 1.89
N ASN A 68 -3.17 7.48 2.43
CA ASN A 68 -3.33 7.27 3.87
C ASN A 68 -2.54 6.02 4.32
N THR A 69 -1.38 5.77 3.71
CA THR A 69 -0.45 4.69 4.09
C THR A 69 0.76 5.25 4.83
N LEU A 70 1.53 4.37 5.48
CA LEU A 70 2.75 4.73 6.21
C LEU A 70 4.01 4.91 5.34
N VAL A 71 3.86 4.93 4.01
CA VAL A 71 4.97 5.10 3.09
C VAL A 71 4.64 6.12 2.02
N ASP A 72 5.67 6.78 1.51
CA ASP A 72 5.53 7.77 0.46
C ASP A 72 5.47 7.09 -0.91
N ILE A 73 4.73 7.71 -1.83
CA ILE A 73 4.56 7.19 -3.18
C ILE A 73 4.92 8.23 -4.22
N GLN A 74 5.07 7.75 -5.45
CA GLN A 74 5.20 8.60 -6.61
C GLN A 74 4.19 8.19 -7.67
N LEU A 75 3.46 9.18 -8.20
CA LEU A 75 2.45 8.98 -9.24
C LEU A 75 3.02 9.30 -10.62
N TYR A 76 2.56 8.55 -11.62
CA TYR A 76 3.00 8.68 -13.01
C TYR A 76 1.80 8.84 -13.93
N ARG A 77 2.02 9.61 -15.01
CA ARG A 77 1.06 9.75 -16.11
C ARG A 77 1.07 8.54 -17.05
N THR A 78 2.07 7.66 -16.98
CA THR A 78 2.14 6.41 -17.76
C THR A 78 1.59 5.22 -16.96
N ARG A 79 1.44 4.04 -17.59
CA ARG A 79 0.91 2.82 -16.93
C ARG A 79 1.99 1.89 -16.35
N ASP A 80 3.25 2.26 -16.51
CA ASP A 80 4.41 1.42 -16.22
C ASP A 80 5.35 2.04 -15.19
N CYS A 81 4.90 3.09 -14.49
CA CYS A 81 5.67 3.82 -13.47
C CYS A 81 6.98 4.37 -14.01
N ARG A 82 6.89 4.99 -15.19
CA ARG A 82 8.00 5.64 -15.89
C ARG A 82 7.56 6.99 -16.44
N GLY A 83 8.52 7.70 -17.03
CA GLY A 83 8.27 8.97 -17.70
C GLY A 83 8.68 10.16 -16.85
N GLU A 84 8.54 11.31 -17.48
CA GLU A 84 8.99 12.59 -16.94
C GLU A 84 7.96 13.19 -15.98
N ASN A 85 8.45 14.01 -15.05
CA ASN A 85 7.64 14.79 -14.11
C ASN A 85 6.67 13.95 -13.27
N PRO A 86 7.14 12.89 -12.60
CA PRO A 86 6.30 12.21 -11.63
C PRO A 86 6.05 13.11 -10.42
N ILE A 87 4.90 12.95 -9.75
CA ILE A 87 4.58 13.72 -8.54
C ILE A 87 4.80 12.87 -7.30
N TYR A 88 5.42 13.47 -6.28
CA TYR A 88 5.60 12.87 -4.97
C TYR A 88 4.36 13.08 -4.12
N VAL A 89 3.88 12.03 -3.46
CA VAL A 89 2.76 12.10 -2.52
C VAL A 89 3.19 11.46 -1.21
N ALA A 90 3.38 12.32 -0.20
CA ALA A 90 3.78 11.91 1.13
C ALA A 90 2.67 11.12 1.83
N THR A 91 3.08 10.40 2.86
CA THR A 91 2.24 9.76 3.88
C THR A 91 1.20 10.75 4.43
N ASN A 92 -0.05 10.32 4.45
CA ASN A 92 -1.24 11.09 4.85
C ASN A 92 -1.46 12.40 4.04
N THR A 93 -1.03 12.42 2.79
CA THR A 93 -1.32 13.52 1.85
C THR A 93 -1.98 12.99 0.59
N GLY A 94 -2.34 13.89 -0.32
CA GLY A 94 -2.92 13.53 -1.60
C GLY A 94 -2.50 14.49 -2.69
N ASP A 95 -2.85 14.14 -3.93
CA ASP A 95 -2.66 14.98 -5.10
C ASP A 95 -3.92 14.93 -5.98
N GLU A 96 -4.25 16.08 -6.56
CA GLU A 96 -5.35 16.26 -7.49
C GLU A 96 -4.83 16.90 -8.76
N ILE A 97 -5.29 16.40 -9.90
CA ILE A 97 -4.89 16.93 -11.20
C ILE A 97 -5.51 18.31 -11.43
N ALA A 98 -4.75 19.20 -12.07
CA ALA A 98 -5.31 20.45 -12.56
C ALA A 98 -6.33 20.17 -13.69
N PRO A 99 -7.39 21.00 -13.83
CA PRO A 99 -8.36 20.87 -14.91
C PRO A 99 -7.70 20.81 -16.29
N GLY A 100 -8.15 19.90 -17.15
CA GLY A 100 -7.63 19.74 -18.51
C GLY A 100 -6.28 19.00 -18.63
N THR A 101 -5.71 18.54 -17.51
CA THR A 101 -4.46 17.75 -17.54
C THR A 101 -4.74 16.24 -17.62
N LEU A 102 -3.73 15.47 -18.03
CA LEU A 102 -3.83 14.01 -18.09
C LEU A 102 -4.03 13.43 -16.68
N PRO A 103 -4.74 12.30 -16.52
CA PRO A 103 -4.92 11.66 -15.21
C PRO A 103 -3.67 10.89 -14.77
N TRP A 104 -3.59 10.56 -13.48
CA TRP A 104 -2.62 9.62 -12.95
C TRP A 104 -2.95 8.20 -13.40
N ARG A 105 -1.96 7.40 -13.79
CA ARG A 105 -2.17 6.08 -14.39
C ARG A 105 -1.47 4.94 -13.64
N SER A 106 -0.43 5.24 -12.88
CA SER A 106 0.21 4.27 -12.01
C SER A 106 0.96 4.93 -10.86
N TYR A 107 1.32 4.15 -9.85
CA TYR A 107 2.16 4.58 -8.74
C TYR A 107 3.15 3.49 -8.31
N ASN A 108 4.24 3.91 -7.66
CA ASN A 108 5.16 3.03 -6.93
C ASN A 108 5.51 3.66 -5.57
N VAL A 109 6.12 2.88 -4.70
CA VAL A 109 6.64 3.35 -3.40
C VAL A 109 8.03 3.96 -3.59
N ILE A 110 8.29 5.08 -2.93
CA ILE A 110 9.62 5.69 -2.84
C ILE A 110 10.48 4.90 -1.84
N HIS A 111 11.71 4.55 -2.23
CA HIS A 111 12.67 3.78 -1.44
C HIS A 111 13.88 4.64 -1.06
#